data_AF-A0AAN7VPW5-F1
#
_entry.id   AF-A0AAN7VPW5-F1
#
_cell.length_a   1.000
_cell.length_b   1.000
_cell.length_c   1.000
_cell.angle_alpha   90.00
_cell.angle_beta   90.00
_cell.angle_gamma   90.00
#
_symmetry.space_group_name_H-M   'P 1'
#
loop_
_entity.id
_entity.type
_entity.pdbx_description
1 polymer ?
#
loop_
_entity_poly.entity_id
_entity_poly.type
_entity_poly.pdbx_seq_one_letter_code
_entity_poly.pdbx_strand_id
1 'polypeptide(L)'
;MSLRTIFLNYVELYRVLSRARRVIENTFGILVARWRIFHRSICASPNNIDNIVKAAVCLHNFIRSSRPSRQRYTPPNYIDSDDVLGKWREEVQGAIVKNCPRLGTNNSTCSAIQQRNDLTKYFLTAAGFKKGQIEYVKRT
;
A
#
# COMPACT_ATOMS: atom_id res chain seq x y z
N MET A 1 6.97 33.00 3.09
CA MET A 1 7.13 31.54 2.87
C MET A 1 7.59 31.35 1.42
N SER A 2 8.80 30.84 1.18
CA SER A 2 9.40 30.81 -0.17
C SER A 2 8.78 29.70 -1.05
N LEU A 3 8.62 29.96 -2.36
CA LEU A 3 8.18 28.99 -3.37
C LEU A 3 8.99 27.68 -3.33
N ARG A 4 10.28 27.78 -2.96
CA ARG A 4 11.17 26.63 -2.76
C ARG A 4 10.70 25.71 -1.63
N THR A 5 10.21 26.28 -0.54
CA THR A 5 9.68 25.54 0.60
C THR A 5 8.36 24.85 0.25
N ILE A 6 7.50 25.50 -0.54
CA ILE A 6 6.23 24.91 -1.01
C ILE A 6 6.50 23.72 -1.95
N PHE A 7 7.43 23.89 -2.89
CA PHE A 7 7.80 22.83 -3.85
C PHE A 7 8.42 21.61 -3.16
N LEU A 8 9.35 21.82 -2.22
CA LEU A 8 9.98 20.73 -1.47
C LEU A 8 8.97 19.96 -0.60
N ASN A 9 8.05 20.67 0.07
CA ASN A 9 6.97 20.03 0.84
C ASN A 9 6.02 19.23 -0.06
N TYR A 10 5.74 19.72 -1.27
CA TYR A 10 4.90 19.02 -2.24
C TYR A 10 5.53 17.72 -2.76
N VAL A 11 6.84 17.76 -3.05
CA VAL A 11 7.59 16.58 -3.49
C VAL A 11 7.65 15.53 -2.39
N GLU A 12 7.98 15.90 -1.15
CA GLU A 12 8.02 14.97 -0.02
C GLU A 12 6.65 14.32 0.25
N LEU A 13 5.57 15.11 0.18
CA LEU A 13 4.21 14.59 0.30
C LEU A 13 3.87 13.59 -0.80
N TYR A 14 4.19 13.93 -2.05
CA TYR A 14 3.94 13.05 -3.19
C TYR A 14 4.68 11.72 -3.04
N ARG A 15 5.92 11.77 -2.52
CA ARG A 15 6.71 10.58 -2.20
C ARG A 15 6.07 9.75 -1.08
N VAL A 16 5.64 10.37 0.01
CA VAL A 16 4.99 9.66 1.14
C VAL A 16 3.69 8.98 0.70
N LEU A 17 2.83 9.67 -0.06
CA LEU A 17 1.59 9.10 -0.59
C LEU A 17 1.84 7.96 -1.56
N SER A 18 2.81 8.14 -2.48
CA SER A 18 3.18 7.09 -3.43
C SER A 18 3.71 5.84 -2.72
N ARG A 19 4.51 6.01 -1.65
CA ARG A 19 4.99 4.91 -0.81
C ARG A 19 3.84 4.21 -0.08
N ALA A 20 2.91 4.95 0.53
CA ALA A 20 1.76 4.37 1.21
C ALA A 20 0.90 3.53 0.24
N ARG A 21 0.62 4.07 -0.96
CA ARG A 21 -0.09 3.36 -2.03
C ARG A 21 0.64 2.07 -2.42
N ARG A 22 1.96 2.14 -2.61
CA ARG A 22 2.81 0.97 -2.94
C ARG A 22 2.74 -0.09 -1.84
N VAL A 23 2.80 0.29 -0.56
CA VAL A 23 2.68 -0.66 0.57
C VAL A 23 1.32 -1.38 0.55
N ILE A 24 0.23 -0.62 0.34
CA ILE A 24 -1.12 -1.17 0.27
C ILE A 24 -1.26 -2.14 -0.92
N GLU A 25 -0.81 -1.74 -2.11
CA GLU A 25 -0.87 -2.58 -3.31
C GLU A 25 -0.07 -3.87 -3.15
N ASN A 26 1.15 -3.81 -2.63
CA ASN A 26 1.95 -5.00 -2.36
C ASN A 26 1.26 -5.93 -1.35
N THR A 27 0.64 -5.37 -0.31
CA THR A 27 -0.04 -6.17 0.71
C THR A 27 -1.20 -6.95 0.11
N PHE A 28 -2.10 -6.29 -0.60
CA PHE A 28 -3.22 -6.97 -1.26
C PHE A 28 -2.76 -7.91 -2.37
N GLY A 29 -1.77 -7.49 -3.16
CA GLY A 29 -1.19 -8.32 -4.23
C GLY A 29 -0.62 -9.65 -3.72
N ILE A 30 0.17 -9.59 -2.64
CA ILE A 30 0.74 -10.79 -2.00
C ILE A 30 -0.36 -11.65 -1.37
N LEU A 31 -1.39 -11.04 -0.78
CA LEU A 31 -2.52 -11.79 -0.25
C LEU A 31 -3.24 -12.55 -1.37
N VAL A 32 -3.52 -11.92 -2.50
CA VAL A 32 -4.14 -12.61 -3.64
C VAL A 32 -3.23 -13.72 -4.16
N ALA A 33 -1.95 -13.43 -4.43
CA ALA A 33 -1.01 -14.40 -4.98
C ALA A 33 -0.85 -15.66 -4.11
N ARG A 34 -0.91 -15.50 -2.77
CA ARG A 34 -0.68 -16.62 -1.84
C ARG A 34 -1.96 -17.34 -1.44
N TRP A 35 -3.09 -16.64 -1.36
CA TRP A 35 -4.35 -17.22 -0.90
C TRP A 35 -5.33 -17.36 -2.05
N ARG A 36 -5.46 -18.59 -2.56
CA ARG A 36 -6.35 -18.92 -3.69
C ARG A 36 -7.81 -18.52 -3.49
N ILE A 37 -8.27 -18.36 -2.24
CA ILE A 37 -9.62 -17.89 -1.94
C ILE A 37 -9.90 -16.50 -2.54
N PHE A 38 -8.89 -15.65 -2.70
CA PHE A 38 -9.02 -14.33 -3.31
C PHE A 38 -8.85 -14.34 -4.84
N HIS A 39 -8.51 -15.47 -5.46
CA HIS A 39 -8.43 -15.56 -6.93
C HIS A 39 -9.81 -15.64 -7.59
N ARG A 40 -10.84 -16.06 -6.85
CA ARG A 40 -12.20 -16.26 -7.36
C ARG A 40 -13.21 -15.49 -6.53
N SER A 41 -14.44 -15.43 -7.02
CA SER A 41 -15.53 -14.76 -6.32
C SER A 41 -15.82 -15.56 -5.07
N ILE A 42 -15.89 -14.88 -3.92
CA ILE A 42 -16.09 -15.54 -2.64
C ILE A 42 -17.60 -15.72 -2.46
N CYS A 43 -18.07 -16.95 -2.57
CA CYS A 43 -19.46 -17.31 -2.28
C CYS A 43 -19.61 -17.55 -0.77
N ALA A 44 -19.70 -16.47 0.02
CA ALA A 44 -19.90 -16.52 1.45
C ALA A 44 -20.71 -15.32 1.94
N SER A 45 -21.34 -15.42 3.11
CA SER A 45 -22.01 -14.29 3.75
C SER A 45 -20.99 -13.21 4.18
N PRO A 46 -21.39 -11.93 4.30
CA PRO A 46 -20.49 -10.85 4.74
C PRO A 46 -19.75 -11.16 6.05
N ASN A 47 -20.45 -11.72 7.05
CA ASN A 47 -19.86 -12.10 8.33
C ASN A 47 -18.74 -13.15 8.17
N ASN A 48 -18.93 -14.12 7.25
CA ASN A 48 -17.92 -15.13 6.98
C ASN A 48 -16.74 -14.55 6.20
N ILE A 49 -16.99 -13.62 5.27
CA ILE A 49 -15.93 -12.92 4.53
C ILE A 49 -15.03 -12.14 5.49
N ASP A 50 -15.60 -11.42 6.46
CA ASP A 50 -14.81 -10.70 7.47
C ASP A 50 -13.89 -11.64 8.26
N ASN A 51 -14.39 -12.82 8.62
CA ASN A 51 -13.60 -13.83 9.32
C ASN A 51 -12.49 -14.42 8.41
N ILE A 52 -12.78 -14.66 7.14
CA ILE A 52 -11.79 -15.11 6.14
C ILE A 52 -10.67 -14.08 5.99
N VAL A 53 -11.01 -12.80 5.85
CA VAL A 53 -10.03 -11.72 5.69
C VAL A 53 -9.16 -11.60 6.94
N LYS A 54 -9.77 -11.60 8.14
CA LYS A 54 -9.04 -11.58 9.42
C LYS A 54 -8.09 -12.77 9.54
N ALA A 55 -8.56 -13.98 9.23
CA ALA A 55 -7.75 -15.19 9.26
C ALA A 55 -6.57 -15.11 8.29
N ALA A 56 -6.79 -14.64 7.05
CA ALA A 56 -5.72 -14.46 6.07
C ALA A 56 -4.66 -13.46 6.53
N VAL A 57 -5.05 -12.36 7.18
CA VAL A 57 -4.12 -11.38 7.75
C VAL A 57 -3.33 -11.97 8.92
N CYS A 58 -4.00 -12.68 9.83
CA CYS A 58 -3.34 -13.36 10.95
C CYS A 58 -2.30 -14.38 10.46
N LEU A 59 -2.67 -15.22 9.49
CA LEU A 59 -1.78 -16.21 8.90
C LEU A 59 -0.63 -15.56 8.13
N HIS A 60 -0.89 -14.50 7.37
CA HIS A 60 0.15 -13.72 6.71
C HIS A 60 1.21 -13.23 7.70
N ASN A 61 0.76 -12.62 8.80
CA ASN A 61 1.64 -12.12 9.86
C ASN A 61 2.41 -13.26 10.54
N PHE A 62 1.73 -14.36 10.83
CA PHE A 62 2.35 -15.54 11.41
C PHE A 62 3.46 -16.11 10.53
N ILE A 63 3.21 -16.33 9.23
CA ILE A 63 4.22 -16.87 8.30
C ILE A 63 5.40 -15.91 8.14
N ARG A 64 5.16 -14.60 8.16
CA ARG A 64 6.23 -13.59 8.06
C ARG A 64 7.00 -13.41 9.36
N SER A 65 6.55 -13.93 10.50
CA SER A 65 7.26 -13.77 11.78
C SER A 65 8.63 -14.47 11.78
N SER A 66 8.74 -15.62 11.12
CA SER A 66 9.97 -16.42 11.05
C SER A 66 10.77 -16.16 9.77
N ARG A 67 12.10 -16.03 9.87
CA ARG A 67 13.00 -15.80 8.71
C ARG A 67 12.88 -16.86 7.61
N PRO A 68 13.00 -18.17 7.89
CA PRO A 68 12.89 -19.20 6.85
C PRO A 68 11.51 -19.19 6.16
N SER A 69 10.43 -19.07 6.93
CA SER A 69 9.08 -19.02 6.41
C SER A 69 8.81 -17.76 5.57
N ARG A 70 9.34 -16.61 6.00
CA ARG A 70 9.26 -15.33 5.27
C ARG A 70 9.94 -15.39 3.91
N GLN A 71 11.14 -15.98 3.82
CA GLN A 71 11.86 -16.08 2.55
C GLN A 71 11.11 -16.98 1.55
N ARG A 72 10.45 -18.04 2.04
CA ARG A 72 9.62 -18.90 1.19
C ARG A 72 8.30 -18.24 0.78
N TYR A 73 7.67 -17.50 1.70
CA TYR A 73 6.39 -16.83 1.47
C TYR A 73 6.52 -15.55 0.63
N THR A 74 7.59 -14.78 0.81
CA THR A 74 7.93 -13.57 0.04
C THR A 74 9.40 -13.69 -0.38
N PRO A 75 9.69 -14.35 -1.52
CA PRO A 75 11.05 -14.49 -2.01
C PRO A 75 11.68 -13.14 -2.37
N PRO A 76 13.01 -13.09 -2.59
CA PRO A 76 13.66 -11.88 -3.09
C PRO A 76 12.99 -11.36 -4.36
N ASN A 77 12.85 -10.03 -4.48
CA ASN A 77 12.18 -9.33 -5.59
C ASN A 77 10.67 -9.61 -5.70
N TYR A 78 10.06 -10.21 -4.68
CA TYR A 78 8.61 -10.45 -4.68
C TYR A 78 7.80 -9.20 -4.34
N ILE A 79 8.35 -8.27 -3.57
CA ILE A 79 7.74 -6.97 -3.20
C ILE A 79 8.32 -5.87 -4.10
N ASP A 80 7.53 -4.85 -4.44
CA ASP A 80 8.03 -3.71 -5.21
C ASP A 80 9.21 -3.01 -4.49
N SER A 81 10.25 -2.69 -5.25
CA SER A 81 11.34 -1.78 -4.86
C SER A 81 11.09 -0.39 -5.45
N ASP A 82 12.04 0.54 -5.27
CA ASP A 82 11.90 1.91 -5.81
C ASP A 82 11.82 1.95 -7.33
N ASP A 83 12.52 1.05 -8.01
CA ASP A 83 12.62 1.04 -9.48
C ASP A 83 12.10 -0.24 -10.13
N VAL A 84 11.73 -1.27 -9.35
CA VAL A 84 11.35 -2.59 -9.86
C VAL A 84 10.03 -3.06 -9.26
N LEU A 85 9.09 -3.47 -10.12
CA LEU A 85 7.83 -4.07 -9.70
C LEU A 85 8.04 -5.48 -9.15
N GLY A 86 7.28 -5.84 -8.12
CA GLY A 86 7.34 -7.11 -7.43
C GLY A 86 6.75 -8.27 -8.25
N LYS A 87 7.40 -9.43 -8.15
CA LYS A 87 7.02 -10.66 -8.87
C LYS A 87 5.66 -11.24 -8.46
N TRP A 88 5.06 -10.81 -7.35
CA TRP A 88 3.71 -11.27 -6.97
C TRP A 88 2.68 -11.04 -8.10
N ARG A 89 2.92 -10.06 -8.98
CA ARG A 89 2.06 -9.73 -10.13
C ARG A 89 1.98 -10.85 -11.17
N GLU A 90 3.02 -11.67 -11.29
CA GLU A 90 3.06 -12.83 -12.20
C GLU A 90 2.12 -13.93 -11.72
N GLU A 91 2.07 -14.16 -10.41
CA GLU A 91 1.21 -15.20 -9.81
C GLU A 91 -0.28 -14.82 -9.80
N VAL A 92 -0.60 -13.52 -9.87
CA VAL A 92 -1.98 -12.99 -9.89
C VAL A 92 -2.57 -12.96 -11.31
N GLN A 93 -1.79 -13.28 -12.35
CA GLN A 93 -2.30 -13.34 -13.73
C GLN A 93 -3.44 -14.37 -13.84
N GLY A 94 -4.68 -13.88 -14.00
CA GLY A 94 -5.89 -14.71 -14.08
C GLY A 94 -6.78 -14.70 -12.82
N ALA A 95 -6.40 -14.00 -11.75
CA ALA A 95 -7.30 -13.75 -10.61
C ALA A 95 -8.45 -12.80 -10.99
N ILE A 96 -9.59 -12.89 -10.28
CA ILE A 96 -10.69 -11.91 -10.40
C ILE A 96 -10.25 -10.53 -9.96
N VAL A 97 -9.42 -10.44 -8.91
CA VAL A 97 -8.78 -9.19 -8.49
C VAL A 97 -7.68 -8.86 -9.50
N LYS A 98 -8.07 -8.23 -10.60
CA LYS A 98 -7.14 -7.76 -11.62
C LYS A 98 -6.53 -6.43 -11.18
N ASN A 99 -5.28 -6.18 -11.59
CA ASN A 99 -4.77 -4.81 -11.57
C ASN A 99 -5.72 -3.94 -12.37
N CYS A 100 -6.29 -2.94 -11.73
CA CYS A 100 -7.18 -2.02 -12.39
C CYS A 100 -6.40 -1.28 -13.49
N PRO A 101 -6.76 -1.42 -14.78
CA PRO A 101 -6.17 -0.58 -15.81
C PRO A 101 -6.48 0.89 -15.49
N ARG A 102 -5.69 1.82 -16.03
CA ARG A 102 -5.90 3.25 -15.77
C ARG A 102 -7.34 3.63 -16.14
N LEU A 103 -8.18 3.92 -15.14
CA LEU A 103 -9.59 4.30 -15.34
C LEU A 103 -9.76 5.81 -15.59
N GLY A 104 -8.67 6.56 -15.78
CA GLY A 104 -8.72 7.99 -16.03
C GLY A 104 -7.34 8.64 -16.09
N THR A 105 -7.33 9.96 -16.23
CA THR A 105 -6.14 10.79 -16.08
C THR A 105 -5.59 10.64 -14.66
N ASN A 106 -4.27 10.48 -14.51
CA ASN A 106 -3.60 10.44 -13.20
C ASN A 106 -3.69 11.78 -12.44
N ASN A 107 -4.42 12.76 -12.98
CA ASN A 107 -4.56 14.07 -12.39
C ASN A 107 -5.76 14.06 -11.45
N SER A 108 -5.49 14.25 -10.17
CA SER A 108 -6.53 14.45 -9.18
C SER A 108 -7.33 15.73 -9.49
N THR A 109 -8.60 15.78 -9.12
CA THR A 109 -9.38 17.02 -9.26
C THR A 109 -8.73 18.15 -8.45
N CYS A 110 -8.89 19.40 -8.90
CA CYS A 110 -8.34 20.55 -8.18
C CYS A 110 -8.80 20.57 -6.70
N SER A 111 -10.06 20.21 -6.44
CA SER A 111 -10.60 20.07 -5.07
C SER A 111 -9.89 19.00 -4.25
N ALA A 112 -9.59 17.83 -4.83
CA ALA A 112 -8.87 16.77 -4.14
C ALA A 112 -7.41 17.17 -3.86
N ILE A 113 -6.78 17.89 -4.79
CA ILE A 113 -5.45 18.48 -4.60
C ILE A 113 -5.48 19.48 -3.44
N GLN A 114 -6.51 20.34 -3.40
CA GLN A 114 -6.68 21.34 -2.37
C GLN A 114 -6.86 20.71 -0.99
N GLN A 115 -7.80 19.76 -0.84
CA GLN A 115 -8.00 19.03 0.42
C GLN A 115 -6.74 18.32 0.89
N ARG A 116 -6.01 17.68 -0.03
CA ARG A 116 -4.72 17.06 0.27
C ARG A 116 -3.71 18.10 0.78
N ASN A 117 -3.62 19.26 0.14
CA ASN A 117 -2.72 20.34 0.56
C ASN A 117 -3.10 20.89 1.94
N ASP A 118 -4.39 21.01 2.24
CA ASP A 118 -4.89 21.52 3.52
C ASP A 118 -4.60 20.54 4.66
N LEU A 119 -4.86 19.25 4.46
CA LEU A 119 -4.46 18.19 5.39
C LEU A 119 -2.93 18.15 5.59
N THR A 120 -2.17 18.36 4.52
CA THR A 120 -0.70 18.40 4.60
C THR A 120 -0.22 19.55 5.48
N LYS A 121 -0.76 20.76 5.27
CA LYS A 121 -0.45 21.91 6.13
C LYS A 121 -0.78 21.60 7.59
N TYR A 122 -1.92 20.98 7.84
CA TYR A 122 -2.32 20.56 9.19
C TYR A 122 -1.33 19.58 9.82
N PHE A 123 -0.93 18.51 9.12
CA PHE A 123 0.01 17.51 9.66
C PHE A 123 1.44 18.04 9.87
N LEU A 124 1.79 19.17 9.25
CA LEU A 124 3.04 19.89 9.49
C LEU A 124 2.97 20.85 10.70
N THR A 125 1.77 21.10 11.25
CA THR A 125 1.63 21.88 12.49
C THR A 125 1.97 21.05 13.72
N ALA A 126 2.30 21.70 14.83
CA ALA A 126 2.56 21.01 16.10
C ALA A 126 1.38 20.15 16.59
N ALA A 127 0.14 20.51 16.24
CA ALA A 127 -1.07 19.75 16.60
C ALA A 127 -1.26 18.49 15.75
N GLY A 128 -0.94 18.56 14.45
CA GLY A 128 -1.06 17.43 13.52
C GLY A 128 0.19 16.54 13.45
N PHE A 129 1.34 17.05 13.87
CA PHE A 129 2.63 16.36 13.80
C PHE A 129 2.72 15.26 14.87
N LYS A 130 2.99 14.02 14.44
CA LYS A 130 3.35 12.91 15.33
C LYS A 130 4.80 12.52 15.14
N LYS A 131 5.59 12.52 16.23
CA LYS A 131 7.02 12.16 16.24
C LYS A 131 7.33 10.82 15.54
N GLY A 132 6.44 9.83 15.67
CA GLY A 132 6.58 8.53 15.01
C GLY A 132 6.53 8.56 13.47
N GLN A 133 5.98 9.62 12.86
CA GLN A 133 5.92 9.75 11.40
C GLN A 133 7.32 9.88 10.78
N ILE A 134 8.21 10.66 11.41
CA ILE A 134 9.60 10.82 10.93
C ILE A 134 10.38 9.52 11.10
N GLU A 135 10.17 8.82 12.22
CA GLU A 135 10.88 7.59 12.52
C GLU A 135 10.51 6.45 11.55
N TYR A 136 9.24 6.40 11.14
CA TYR A 136 8.76 5.45 10.13
C TYR A 136 9.39 5.71 8.76
N VAL A 137 9.47 6.97 8.34
CA VAL A 137 10.10 7.34 7.05
C VAL A 137 11.59 6.98 7.03
N LYS A 138 12.30 7.11 8.16
CA LYS A 138 13.74 6.82 8.26
C LYS A 138 14.08 5.33 8.42
N ARG A 139 13.14 4.48 8.81
CA ARG A 139 13.35 3.03 9.01
C ARG A 139 13.25 2.19 7.73
N THR A 140 12.86 2.80 6.61
CA THR A 140 12.69 2.14 5.29
C THR A 140 13.37 2.92 4.21
#